data_AF-K7LB35-F1
#
_entry.id   AF-K7LB35-F1
#
_cell.length_a   1.000
_cell.length_b   1.000
_cell.length_c   1.000
_cell.angle_alpha   90.00
_cell.angle_beta   90.00
_cell.angle_gamma   90.00
#
_symmetry.space_group_name_H-M   'P 1'
#
loop_
_entity.id
_entity.type
_entity.pdbx_description
1 polymer ?
#
loop_
_entity_poly.entity_id
_entity_poly.type
_entity_poly.pdbx_seq_one_letter_code
_entity_poly.pdbx_strand_id
1 'polypeptide(L)' 'MMGSSPVIIVMFQTQQIYCVRDRNGAITEGGKDTIHTVFYFWALQQMDQEDRGEDGIYLMWRLREMQQQGIQALI' A
#
# COMPACT_ATOMS: atom_id res chain seq x y z
N MET A 1 11.75 -7.16 -20.26
CA MET A 1 11.73 -5.75 -19.80
C MET A 1 10.37 -5.52 -19.16
N MET A 2 10.27 -4.78 -18.05
CA MET A 2 8.99 -4.17 -17.68
C MET A 2 8.43 -3.49 -18.94
N GLY A 3 7.14 -3.66 -19.24
CA GLY A 3 6.53 -3.04 -20.42
C GLY A 3 6.90 -1.56 -20.51
N SER A 4 6.98 -1.02 -21.71
CA SER A 4 7.39 0.38 -21.95
C SER A 4 6.40 1.41 -21.42
N SER A 5 5.29 0.98 -20.79
CA SER A 5 4.31 1.88 -20.22
C SER A 5 4.85 2.59 -18.97
N PRO A 6 4.49 3.87 -18.78
CA PRO A 6 5.03 4.69 -17.70
C PRO A 6 4.70 4.13 -16.32
N VAL A 7 5.63 4.31 -15.38
CA VAL A 7 5.43 4.03 -13.96
C VAL A 7 5.28 5.36 -13.22
N ILE A 8 4.23 5.49 -12.42
CA ILE A 8 4.08 6.59 -11.46
C ILE A 8 4.38 6.06 -10.06
N ILE A 9 4.97 6.91 -9.22
CA ILE A 9 5.15 6.64 -7.78
C ILE A 9 4.15 7.49 -7.01
N VAL A 10 3.24 6.85 -6.27
CA VAL A 10 2.32 7.54 -5.36
C VAL A 10 2.87 7.44 -3.94
N MET A 11 3.08 8.60 -3.32
CA MET A 11 3.52 8.71 -1.93
C MET A 11 2.34 9.18 -1.09
N PHE A 12 2.06 8.47 -0.01
CA PHE A 12 0.97 8.85 0.89
C PHE A 12 1.24 8.38 2.31
N GLN A 13 0.60 9.07 3.26
CA GLN A 13 0.67 8.79 4.68
C GLN A 13 -0.67 8.20 5.13
N THR A 14 -0.61 7.15 5.93
CA THR A 14 -1.78 6.58 6.62
C THR A 14 -1.56 6.54 8.12
N GLN A 15 -2.64 6.30 8.86
CA GLN A 15 -2.59 5.95 10.28
C GLN A 15 -3.08 4.51 10.44
N GLN A 16 -2.45 3.76 11.35
CA GLN A 16 -2.89 2.41 11.72
C GLN A 16 -2.86 2.25 13.24
N ILE A 17 -3.73 1.40 13.77
CA ILE A 17 -3.64 0.95 15.16
C ILE A 17 -2.54 -0.13 15.22
N TYR A 18 -1.49 0.13 15.98
CA TYR A 18 -0.44 -0.85 16.24
C TYR A 18 -0.80 -1.67 17.47
N CYS A 19 -1.38 -2.84 17.24
CA CYS A 19 -1.79 -3.75 18.30
C CYS A 19 -1.51 -5.20 17.88
N VAL A 20 -0.30 -5.68 18.15
CA VAL A 20 0.10 -7.06 17.90
C VAL A 20 -0.48 -7.93 19.01
N ARG A 21 -1.10 -9.04 18.64
CA ARG A 21 -1.68 -10.01 19.57
C ARG A 21 -1.08 -11.38 19.35
N ASP A 22 -0.93 -12.12 20.44
CA ASP A 22 -0.62 -13.55 20.38
C ASP A 22 -1.85 -14.37 19.94
N ARG A 23 -1.68 -15.69 19.88
CA ARG A 23 -2.75 -16.63 19.50
C ARG A 23 -3.91 -16.69 20.51
N ASN A 24 -3.69 -16.25 21.75
CA ASN A 24 -4.71 -16.18 22.80
C ASN A 24 -5.43 -14.82 22.83
N GLY A 25 -5.05 -13.89 21.95
CA GLY A 25 -5.60 -12.54 21.87
C GLY A 25 -5.00 -11.55 22.89
N ALA A 26 -3.97 -11.95 23.64
CA ALA A 26 -3.25 -11.05 24.53
C ALA A 26 -2.38 -10.09 23.71
N ILE A 27 -2.37 -8.81 24.07
CA ILE A 27 -1.55 -7.80 23.40
C ILE A 27 -0.09 -8.04 23.78
N THR A 28 0.77 -8.19 22.76
CA THR A 28 2.22 -8.41 22.94
C THR A 28 3.04 -7.18 22.59
N GLU A 29 2.56 -6.36 21.65
CA GLU A 29 3.20 -5.09 21.28
C GLU A 29 2.15 -4.04 20.93
N GLY A 30 2.44 -2.79 21.29
CA GLY A 30 1.51 -1.68 21.13
C GLY A 30 0.28 -1.79 22.04
N GLY A 31 -0.86 -1.36 21.55
CA GLY A 31 -2.07 -1.20 22.35
C GLY A 31 -3.29 -0.88 21.50
N LYS A 32 -4.49 -1.03 22.08
CA LYS A 32 -5.75 -0.73 21.37
C LYS A 32 -5.84 0.71 20.89
N ASP A 33 -5.17 1.62 21.60
CA ASP A 33 -5.13 3.05 21.31
C ASP A 33 -3.75 3.52 20.80
N THR A 34 -2.81 2.58 20.58
CA THR A 34 -1.48 2.94 20.05
C THR A 34 -1.61 3.16 18.55
N ILE A 35 -1.33 4.38 18.11
CA ILE A 35 -1.49 4.80 16.71
C ILE A 35 -0.11 5.05 16.11
N HIS A 36 0.14 4.40 14.98
CA HIS A 36 1.32 4.64 14.17
C HIS A 36 0.94 5.37 12.89
N THR A 37 1.76 6.34 12.53
CA THR A 37 1.79 6.93 11.19
C THR A 37 2.67 6.07 10.29
N VAL A 38 2.18 5.71 9.10
CA VAL A 38 2.89 4.85 8.14
C VAL A 38 3.01 5.57 6.80
N PHE A 39 4.21 5.54 6.23
CA PHE A 39 4.52 6.17 4.95
C PHE A 39 4.67 5.11 3.86
N TYR A 40 3.84 5.22 2.81
CA TYR A 40 3.82 4.27 1.70
C TYR A 40 4.28 4.91 0.39
N PHE A 41 4.98 4.10 -0.39
CA PHE A 41 5.38 4.36 -1.77
C PHE A 41 4.83 3.23 -2.63
N TRP A 42 3.95 3.58 -3.55
CA TRP A 42 3.37 2.61 -4.48
C TRP A 42 3.83 2.91 -5.90
N ALA A 43 4.44 1.91 -6.55
CA ALA A 43 4.73 1.98 -7.97
C ALA A 43 3.53 1.44 -8.74
N LEU A 44 2.83 2.33 -9.45
CA LEU A 44 1.69 2.00 -10.29
C LEU A 44 2.13 2.09 -11.76
N GLN A 45 1.82 1.06 -12.53
CA GLN A 45 2.08 1.06 -13.97
C GLN A 45 0.75 0.96 -14.71
N GLN A 46 0.58 1.81 -15.72
CA GLN A 46 -0.63 1.80 -16.54
C GLN A 46 -0.69 0.50 -17.35
N MET A 47 -1.88 -0.11 -17.37
CA MET A 47 -2.12 -1.31 -18.19
C MET A 47 -2.26 -0.92 -19.66
N ASP A 48 -1.60 -1.69 -20.52
CA ASP A 48 -1.71 -1.57 -21.97
C ASP A 48 -3.14 -1.86 -22.41
N GLN A 49 -3.54 -1.37 -23.59
CA GLN A 49 -4.93 -1.52 -24.07
C GLN A 49 -5.34 -2.99 -24.23
N GLU A 50 -4.42 -3.85 -24.68
CA GLU A 50 -4.63 -5.30 -24.86
C GLU A 50 -4.99 -6.00 -23.54
N ASP A 51 -4.48 -5.50 -22.42
CA ASP A 51 -4.67 -6.04 -21.07
C ASP A 51 -6.03 -5.63 -20.45
N ARG A 52 -6.82 -4.76 -21.10
CA ARG A 52 -8.00 -4.13 -20.46
C ARG A 52 -9.30 -4.94 -20.57
N GLY A 53 -9.32 -6.00 -21.36
CA GLY A 53 -10.55 -6.72 -21.72
C GLY A 53 -11.49 -5.87 -22.59
N GLU A 54 -12.51 -6.50 -23.19
CA GLU A 54 -13.42 -5.84 -24.15
C GLU A 54 -14.16 -4.63 -23.56
N ASP A 55 -14.39 -4.61 -22.25
CA ASP A 55 -15.14 -3.56 -21.53
C ASP A 55 -14.26 -2.48 -20.88
N GLY A 56 -12.96 -2.48 -21.16
CA GLY A 56 -11.95 -1.66 -20.50
C GLY A 56 -11.95 -0.18 -20.89
N ILE A 57 -13.05 0.55 -20.72
CA ILE A 57 -13.15 1.99 -21.09
C ILE A 57 -12.37 2.91 -20.15
N TYR A 58 -12.03 2.45 -18.94
CA TYR A 58 -11.30 3.23 -17.94
C TYR A 58 -9.80 2.93 -17.97
N LEU A 59 -8.99 3.94 -17.66
CA LEU A 59 -7.55 3.75 -17.45
C LEU A 59 -7.32 2.88 -16.21
N MET A 60 -6.84 1.65 -16.43
CA MET A 60 -6.48 0.74 -15.34
C MET A 60 -5.00 0.83 -15.00
N TRP A 61 -4.71 0.78 -13.71
CA TRP A 61 -3.36 0.78 -13.16
C TRP A 61 -3.13 -0.51 -12.39
N ARG A 62 -2.01 -1.18 -12.63
CA ARG A 62 -1.61 -2.35 -11.83
C ARG A 62 -0.49 -1.94 -10.88
N LEU A 63 -0.69 -2.22 -9.60
CA LEU A 63 0.31 -2.07 -8.55
C LEU A 63 1.46 -3.05 -8.82
N ARG A 64 2.66 -2.51 -9.06
CA ARG A 64 3.88 -3.30 -9.32
C ARG A 64 4.68 -3.54 -8.07
N GLU A 65 4.73 -2.56 -7.19
CA GLU A 65 5.51 -2.58 -5.97
C GLU A 65 4.81 -1.74 -4.91
N MET A 66 4.86 -2.19 -3.67
CA MET A 66 4.47 -1.41 -2.49
C MET A 66 5.62 -1.47 -1.50
N GLN A 67 6.14 -0.29 -1.14
CA GLN A 67 7.13 -0.16 -0.08
C GLN A 67 6.57 0.67 1.07
N GLN A 68 6.86 0.21 2.28
CA GLN A 68 6.68 1.00 3.49
C GLN A 68 8.02 1.67 3.81
N GLN A 69 8.10 2.99 3.69
CA GLN A 69 9.36 3.72 3.92
C GLN A 69 9.65 3.92 5.41
N GLY A 70 8.64 3.87 6.27
CA GLY A 70 8.84 4.05 7.70
C GLY A 70 7.55 4.04 8.49
N ILE A 71 7.73 4.00 9.81
CA ILE A 71 6.68 4.04 10.82
C ILE A 71 7.09 5.06 11.88
N GLN A 72 6.17 5.91 12.29
CA GLN A 72 6.33 6.82 13.42
C GLN A 72 5.21 6.59 14.44
N ALA A 73 5.55 6.40 15.72
CA ALA A 73 4.56 6.37 16.79
C ALA A 73 3.95 7.77 16.99
N LEU A 74 2.63 7.84 17.08
CA LEU A 74 1.87 9.09 17.25
C LEU A 74 1.30 9.22 18.66
N ILE A 75 0.67 8.14 19.16
CA ILE A 75 0.08 7.99 20.49
C ILE A 75 0.34 6.56 20.97
#